data_AF-A0A1N6H0M3-F1
#
_entry.id   AF-A0A1N6H0M3-F1
#
_cell.length_a   1.000
_cell.length_b   1.000
_cell.length_c   1.000
_cell.angle_alpha   90.00
_cell.angle_beta   90.00
_cell.angle_gamma   90.00
#
_symmetry.space_group_name_H-M   'P 1'
#
loop_
_entity.id
_entity.type
_entity.pdbx_description
1 polymer ?
#
loop_
_entity_poly.entity_id
_entity_poly.type
_entity_poly.pdbx_seq_one_letter_code
_entity_poly.pdbx_strand_id
1 'polypeptide(L)'
;MGNFFDDLLKKVFQSSEEMPVNHKENFIIKENELREALEWSQREDGREFMELINKNYHFKKAQINKNPQVHILESPYANGIAISYDLPFDTKSFSLLFLAFSQRVLALGYRQVSLDRKFEEINDQVKITEKFYFKPPLKSSDDGELISQLFGNITLEKISIDNTPSFIKLLVTIYSDRLYKDPKPFDQFLDLLFEVDYNG
;
A
#
# COMPACT_ATOMS: atom_id res chain seq x y z
N MET A 1 57.81 -5.49 -7.49
CA MET A 1 57.08 -4.44 -8.23
C MET A 1 55.63 -4.86 -8.28
N GLY A 2 54.77 -4.33 -7.41
CA GLY A 2 53.38 -4.81 -7.34
C GLY A 2 52.41 -3.97 -6.50
N ASN A 3 52.87 -2.98 -5.73
CA ASN A 3 52.01 -2.34 -4.73
C ASN A 3 51.43 -0.98 -5.16
N PHE A 4 51.97 -0.33 -6.18
CA PHE A 4 51.50 1.01 -6.56
C PHE A 4 50.06 1.00 -7.09
N PHE A 5 49.72 0.01 -7.92
CA PHE A 5 48.38 -0.08 -8.50
C PHE A 5 47.32 -0.48 -7.46
N ASP A 6 47.66 -1.40 -6.56
CA ASP A 6 46.79 -1.79 -5.44
C ASP A 6 46.60 -0.66 -4.42
N ASP A 7 47.64 0.12 -4.14
CA ASP A 7 47.54 1.30 -3.26
C ASP A 7 46.69 2.40 -3.90
N LEU A 8 46.75 2.55 -5.24
CA LEU A 8 45.93 3.49 -5.98
C LEU A 8 44.47 3.03 -6.03
N LEU A 9 44.22 1.73 -6.25
CA LEU A 9 42.89 1.13 -6.17
C LEU A 9 42.28 1.29 -4.77
N LYS A 10 43.02 1.02 -3.69
CA LYS A 10 42.52 1.22 -2.32
C LYS A 10 42.22 2.68 -1.97
N LYS A 11 42.91 3.62 -2.62
CA LYS A 11 42.73 5.06 -2.40
C LYS A 11 41.58 5.65 -3.21
N VAL A 12 41.31 5.09 -4.39
CA VAL A 12 40.18 5.46 -5.26
C VAL A 12 38.90 4.74 -4.84
N PHE A 13 39.01 3.46 -4.49
CA PHE A 13 37.97 2.60 -3.93
C PHE A 13 38.19 2.42 -2.43
N GLN A 14 38.36 3.52 -1.70
CA GLN A 14 38.25 3.46 -0.25
C GLN A 14 36.94 2.72 0.05
N SER A 15 37.05 1.56 0.68
CA SER A 15 35.90 0.82 1.17
C SER A 15 35.27 1.71 2.22
N SER A 16 34.36 2.59 1.80
CA SER A 16 33.33 3.10 2.69
C SER A 16 32.76 1.86 3.34
N GLU A 17 32.78 1.78 4.66
CA GLU A 17 31.93 0.82 5.38
C GLU A 17 30.59 0.84 4.65
N GLU A 18 30.15 -0.31 4.12
CA GLU A 18 28.91 -0.43 3.36
C GLU A 18 27.79 -0.01 4.31
N MET A 19 27.47 1.28 4.29
CA MET A 19 26.38 1.80 5.08
C MET A 19 25.14 1.25 4.42
N PRO A 20 24.35 0.42 5.12
CA PRO A 20 23.18 -0.20 4.51
C PRO A 20 22.30 0.91 3.95
N VAL A 21 21.91 0.79 2.67
CA VAL A 21 21.13 1.81 1.98
C VAL A 21 19.86 2.10 2.79
N ASN A 22 19.67 3.36 3.20
CA ASN A 22 18.44 3.82 3.84
C ASN A 22 18.10 5.21 3.31
N HIS A 23 17.28 5.22 2.26
CA HIS A 23 16.93 6.45 1.54
C HIS A 23 15.42 6.57 1.44
N LYS A 24 14.90 7.79 1.62
CA LYS A 24 13.48 8.10 1.50
C LYS A 24 13.29 9.31 0.62
N GLU A 25 12.36 9.20 -0.31
CA GLU A 25 12.01 10.29 -1.22
C GLU A 25 10.51 10.38 -1.44
N ASN A 26 10.04 11.59 -1.75
CA ASN A 26 8.71 11.75 -2.33
C ASN A 26 8.81 11.47 -3.83
N PHE A 27 7.78 10.85 -4.40
CA PHE A 27 7.73 10.60 -5.82
C PHE A 27 6.35 10.93 -6.39
N ILE A 28 6.29 11.03 -7.72
CA ILE A 28 5.08 11.36 -8.46
C ILE A 28 4.78 10.19 -9.40
N ILE A 29 3.52 9.75 -9.41
CA ILE A 29 3.03 8.78 -10.38
C ILE A 29 2.52 9.55 -11.59
N LYS A 30 2.87 9.10 -12.78
CA LYS A 30 2.44 9.74 -14.02
C LYS A 30 0.93 9.59 -14.18
N GLU A 31 0.28 10.62 -14.70
CA GLU A 31 -1.17 10.62 -14.91
C GLU A 31 -1.64 9.43 -15.78
N ASN A 32 -0.84 9.06 -16.79
CA ASN A 32 -1.13 7.91 -17.65
C ASN A 32 -1.14 6.59 -16.88
N GLU A 33 -0.30 6.42 -15.86
CA GLU A 33 -0.27 5.20 -15.04
C GLU A 33 -1.51 5.11 -14.14
N LEU A 34 -1.95 6.24 -13.57
CA LEU A 34 -3.20 6.31 -12.81
C LEU A 34 -4.42 6.01 -13.69
N ARG A 35 -4.42 6.56 -14.92
CA ARG A 35 -5.48 6.32 -15.91
C ARG A 35 -5.53 4.86 -16.34
N GLU A 36 -4.38 4.26 -16.63
CA GLU A 36 -4.28 2.84 -16.97
C GLU A 36 -4.81 1.96 -15.84
N ALA A 37 -4.46 2.26 -14.58
CA ALA A 37 -4.96 1.53 -13.43
C ALA A 37 -6.48 1.66 -13.24
N LEU A 38 -7.03 2.86 -13.46
CA LEU A 38 -8.46 3.10 -13.41
C LEU A 38 -9.19 2.32 -14.50
N GLU A 39 -8.74 2.43 -15.75
CA GLU A 39 -9.30 1.69 -16.88
C GLU A 39 -9.22 0.18 -16.66
N TRP A 40 -8.06 -0.32 -16.23
CA TRP A 40 -7.86 -1.73 -15.92
C TRP A 40 -8.84 -2.22 -14.83
N SER A 41 -9.03 -1.45 -13.76
CA SER A 41 -9.98 -1.81 -12.68
C SER A 41 -11.44 -1.92 -13.14
N GLN A 42 -11.77 -1.34 -14.30
CA GLN A 42 -13.10 -1.39 -14.90
C GLN A 42 -13.24 -2.48 -15.97
N ARG A 43 -12.13 -3.01 -16.49
CA ARG A 43 -12.10 -4.14 -17.43
C ARG A 43 -12.35 -5.46 -16.72
N GLU A 44 -12.77 -6.47 -17.47
CA GLU A 44 -13.11 -7.80 -16.97
C GLU A 44 -11.96 -8.41 -16.13
N ASP A 45 -10.72 -8.33 -16.62
CA ASP A 45 -9.55 -8.85 -15.93
C ASP A 45 -9.32 -8.17 -14.57
N GLY A 46 -9.34 -6.83 -14.51
CA GLY A 46 -9.21 -6.12 -13.25
C GLY A 46 -10.34 -6.40 -12.26
N ARG A 47 -11.58 -6.55 -12.75
CA ARG A 47 -12.75 -6.93 -11.95
C ARG A 47 -12.57 -8.33 -11.34
N GLU A 48 -12.13 -9.29 -12.14
CA GLU A 48 -11.84 -10.65 -11.68
C GLU A 48 -10.78 -10.67 -10.56
N PHE A 49 -9.73 -9.84 -10.68
CA PHE A 49 -8.74 -9.70 -9.61
C PHE A 49 -9.35 -9.13 -8.32
N MET A 50 -10.17 -8.09 -8.40
CA MET A 50 -10.84 -7.51 -7.22
C MET A 50 -11.75 -8.53 -6.54
N GLU A 51 -12.57 -9.23 -7.32
CA GLU A 51 -13.46 -10.29 -6.83
C GLU A 51 -12.67 -11.46 -6.21
N LEU A 52 -11.56 -11.86 -6.84
CA LEU A 52 -10.68 -12.92 -6.33
C LEU A 52 -10.08 -12.55 -4.97
N ILE A 53 -9.58 -11.32 -4.82
CA ILE A 53 -9.04 -10.83 -3.54
C ILE A 53 -10.14 -10.80 -2.48
N ASN A 54 -11.32 -10.27 -2.82
CA ASN A 54 -12.44 -10.20 -1.88
C ASN A 54 -12.86 -11.61 -1.40
N LYS A 55 -12.99 -12.55 -2.35
CA LYS A 55 -13.26 -13.95 -2.05
C LYS A 55 -12.18 -14.58 -1.16
N ASN A 56 -10.91 -14.33 -1.44
CA ASN A 56 -9.79 -14.85 -0.65
C ASN A 56 -9.73 -14.23 0.75
N TYR A 57 -10.13 -12.96 0.91
CA TYR A 57 -10.31 -12.33 2.21
C TYR A 57 -11.35 -13.08 3.06
N HIS A 58 -12.53 -13.38 2.49
CA HIS A 58 -13.56 -14.16 3.20
C HIS A 58 -13.11 -15.61 3.51
N PHE A 59 -12.38 -16.24 2.59
CA PHE A 59 -11.76 -17.54 2.87
C PHE A 59 -10.75 -17.46 4.02
N LYS A 60 -9.94 -16.39 4.09
CA LYS A 60 -9.00 -16.21 5.18
C LYS A 60 -9.69 -16.06 6.54
N LYS A 61 -10.83 -15.35 6.61
CA LYS A 61 -11.65 -15.30 7.84
C LYS A 61 -12.11 -16.70 8.28
N ALA A 62 -12.40 -17.58 7.33
CA ALA A 62 -12.73 -18.98 7.56
C ALA A 62 -11.49 -19.90 7.75
N GLN A 63 -10.29 -19.34 7.92
CA GLN A 63 -9.01 -20.07 8.05
C GLN A 63 -8.64 -20.94 6.83
N ILE A 64 -9.17 -20.60 5.65
CA ILE A 64 -8.85 -21.25 4.39
C ILE A 64 -7.87 -20.35 3.63
N ASN A 65 -6.68 -20.87 3.32
CA ASN A 65 -5.71 -20.16 2.48
C ASN A 65 -5.96 -20.48 1.00
N LYS A 66 -6.03 -19.43 0.17
CA LYS A 66 -6.12 -19.49 -1.29
C LYS A 66 -5.11 -18.53 -1.89
N ASN A 67 -4.72 -18.77 -3.14
CA ASN A 67 -3.83 -17.88 -3.88
C ASN A 67 -4.66 -16.85 -4.67
N PRO A 68 -4.22 -15.59 -4.76
CA PRO A 68 -3.14 -14.99 -3.98
C PRO A 68 -3.51 -14.91 -2.49
N GLN A 69 -2.54 -15.11 -1.61
CA GLN A 69 -2.81 -15.15 -0.17
C GLN A 69 -3.22 -13.77 0.34
N VAL A 70 -4.27 -13.76 1.16
CA VAL A 70 -4.68 -12.59 1.95
C VAL A 70 -4.37 -12.88 3.41
N HIS A 71 -3.68 -11.97 4.06
CA HIS A 71 -3.42 -11.98 5.50
C HIS A 71 -4.25 -10.88 6.16
N ILE A 72 -4.79 -11.15 7.34
CA ILE A 72 -5.66 -10.20 8.06
C ILE A 72 -4.95 -9.77 9.33
N LEU A 73 -4.93 -8.46 9.56
CA LEU A 73 -4.59 -7.85 10.84
C LEU A 73 -5.87 -7.29 11.45
N GLU A 74 -6.18 -7.71 12.67
CA GLU A 74 -7.31 -7.19 13.44
C GLU A 74 -6.84 -6.79 14.84
N SER A 75 -7.12 -5.55 15.22
CA SER A 75 -6.80 -5.03 16.55
C SER A 75 -7.72 -3.86 16.90
N PRO A 76 -7.82 -3.49 18.19
CA PRO A 76 -8.66 -2.36 18.60
C PRO A 76 -8.30 -1.02 17.95
N TYR A 77 -7.04 -0.84 17.52
CA TYR A 77 -6.53 0.44 17.01
C TYR A 77 -6.22 0.44 15.52
N ALA A 78 -6.14 -0.74 14.91
CA ALA A 78 -5.79 -0.88 13.52
C ALA A 78 -6.31 -2.19 12.92
N ASN A 79 -6.87 -2.10 11.72
CA ASN A 79 -7.33 -3.24 10.94
C ASN A 79 -6.74 -3.16 9.54
N GLY A 80 -6.38 -4.29 8.95
CA GLY A 80 -5.72 -4.28 7.66
C GLY A 80 -5.68 -5.63 6.98
N ILE A 81 -5.28 -5.59 5.71
CA ILE A 81 -4.99 -6.78 4.92
C ILE A 81 -3.63 -6.66 4.26
N ALA A 82 -2.99 -7.80 4.02
CA ALA A 82 -1.84 -7.90 3.12
C ALA A 82 -2.13 -8.94 2.04
N ILE A 83 -1.89 -8.57 0.78
CA ILE A 83 -2.11 -9.40 -0.41
C ILE A 83 -0.76 -9.79 -0.95
N SER A 84 -0.45 -11.08 -0.95
CA SER A 84 0.82 -11.61 -1.47
C SER A 84 0.90 -11.48 -2.99
N TYR A 85 2.10 -11.19 -3.49
CA TYR A 85 2.41 -11.30 -4.90
C TYR A 85 2.57 -12.78 -5.27
N ASP A 86 1.46 -13.39 -5.65
CA ASP A 86 1.35 -14.79 -6.06
C ASP A 86 0.44 -14.90 -7.30
N LEU A 87 0.47 -16.05 -7.97
CA LEU A 87 -0.46 -16.34 -9.07
C LEU A 87 -1.92 -16.06 -8.63
N PRO A 88 -2.74 -15.45 -9.51
CA PRO A 88 -2.49 -15.20 -10.93
C PRO A 88 -1.86 -13.83 -11.24
N PHE A 89 -1.34 -13.11 -10.25
CA PHE A 89 -0.70 -11.81 -10.51
C PHE A 89 0.60 -11.97 -11.31
N ASP A 90 0.81 -10.98 -12.17
CA ASP A 90 2.10 -10.61 -12.73
C ASP A 90 2.51 -9.21 -12.24
N THR A 91 3.73 -8.78 -12.54
CA THR A 91 4.25 -7.49 -12.07
C THR A 91 3.38 -6.31 -12.48
N LYS A 92 2.73 -6.40 -13.65
CA LYS A 92 1.89 -5.34 -14.21
C LYS A 92 0.56 -5.26 -13.46
N SER A 93 -0.22 -6.34 -13.45
CA SER A 93 -1.50 -6.43 -12.72
C SER A 93 -1.35 -6.10 -11.24
N PHE A 94 -0.26 -6.54 -10.60
CA PHE A 94 0.00 -6.20 -9.20
C PHE A 94 0.28 -4.69 -8.98
N SER A 95 1.00 -4.07 -9.91
CA SER A 95 1.24 -2.61 -9.87
C SER A 95 -0.04 -1.83 -10.15
N LEU A 96 -0.87 -2.28 -11.10
CA LEU A 96 -2.18 -1.68 -11.39
C LEU A 96 -3.12 -1.82 -10.20
N LEU A 97 -3.13 -2.96 -9.49
CA LEU A 97 -3.91 -3.16 -8.27
C LEU A 97 -3.57 -2.12 -7.20
N PHE A 98 -2.28 -1.89 -6.94
CA PHE A 98 -1.83 -0.88 -5.98
C PHE A 98 -2.35 0.52 -6.34
N LEU A 99 -2.26 0.90 -7.62
CA LEU A 99 -2.76 2.19 -8.08
C LEU A 99 -4.30 2.26 -8.05
N ALA A 100 -5.00 1.19 -8.43
CA ALA A 100 -6.45 1.12 -8.39
C ALA A 100 -6.99 1.29 -6.95
N PHE A 101 -6.37 0.66 -5.95
CA PHE A 101 -6.73 0.90 -4.55
C PHE A 101 -6.53 2.35 -4.13
N SER A 102 -5.44 3.00 -4.56
CA SER A 102 -5.23 4.42 -4.27
C SER A 102 -6.36 5.29 -4.83
N GLN A 103 -6.80 5.01 -6.06
CA GLN A 103 -7.88 5.76 -6.72
C GLN A 103 -9.23 5.48 -6.05
N ARG A 104 -9.50 4.24 -5.64
CA ARG A 104 -10.70 3.86 -4.87
C ARG A 104 -10.74 4.61 -3.53
N VAL A 105 -9.64 4.64 -2.80
CA VAL A 105 -9.57 5.39 -1.53
C VAL A 105 -9.88 6.88 -1.75
N LEU A 106 -9.33 7.49 -2.79
CA LEU A 106 -9.65 8.89 -3.14
C LEU A 106 -11.13 9.07 -3.51
N ALA A 107 -11.73 8.13 -4.25
CA ALA A 107 -13.14 8.16 -4.62
C ALA A 107 -14.07 8.07 -3.39
N LEU A 108 -13.62 7.47 -2.29
CA LEU A 108 -14.33 7.47 -1.00
C LEU A 108 -14.26 8.81 -0.24
N GLY A 109 -13.66 9.84 -0.85
CA GLY A 109 -13.56 11.20 -0.30
C GLY A 109 -12.36 11.41 0.62
N TYR A 110 -11.41 10.47 0.65
CA TYR A 110 -10.16 10.65 1.37
C TYR A 110 -9.24 11.63 0.66
N ARG A 111 -8.38 12.31 1.46
CA ARG A 111 -7.33 13.17 0.94
C ARG A 111 -5.98 12.47 1.07
N GLN A 112 -5.23 12.41 -0.04
CA GLN A 112 -3.83 12.00 -0.02
C GLN A 112 -2.97 13.06 0.69
N VAL A 113 -2.23 12.62 1.69
CA VAL A 113 -1.31 13.45 2.49
C VAL A 113 0.12 13.30 2.00
N SER A 114 0.56 12.08 1.68
CA SER A 114 1.88 11.82 1.14
C SER A 114 1.88 10.66 0.15
N LEU A 115 2.87 10.71 -0.73
CA LEU A 115 3.31 9.60 -1.55
C LEU A 115 4.84 9.56 -1.50
N ASP A 116 5.36 8.51 -0.88
CA ASP A 116 6.79 8.37 -0.64
C ASP A 116 7.29 6.96 -0.96
N ARG A 117 8.56 6.88 -1.33
CA ARG A 117 9.29 5.64 -1.57
C ARG A 117 10.46 5.57 -0.61
N LYS A 118 10.62 4.42 0.04
CA LYS A 118 11.76 4.13 0.92
C LYS A 118 12.54 2.94 0.38
N PHE A 119 13.87 3.07 0.34
CA PHE A 119 14.82 2.03 0.03
C PHE A 119 15.55 1.65 1.31
N GLU A 120 15.57 0.36 1.61
CA GLU A 120 16.19 -0.19 2.82
C GLU A 120 17.00 -1.43 2.44
N GLU A 121 18.27 -1.47 2.78
CA GLU A 121 19.09 -2.67 2.71
C GLU A 121 18.92 -3.48 4.00
N ILE A 122 18.44 -4.72 3.85
CA ILE A 122 18.15 -5.63 4.96
C ILE A 122 18.68 -7.01 4.57
N ASN A 123 19.69 -7.51 5.30
CA ASN A 123 20.29 -8.83 5.04
C ASN A 123 20.72 -9.02 3.58
N ASP A 124 21.49 -8.06 3.02
CA ASP A 124 21.97 -8.05 1.63
C ASP A 124 20.88 -7.98 0.55
N GLN A 125 19.63 -7.70 0.94
CA GLN A 125 18.52 -7.48 0.02
C GLN A 125 18.06 -6.02 0.06
N VAL A 126 17.62 -5.50 -1.09
CA VAL A 126 17.05 -4.15 -1.18
C VAL A 126 15.54 -4.25 -1.11
N LYS A 127 14.98 -3.80 0.01
CA LYS A 127 13.55 -3.59 0.20
C LYS A 127 13.16 -2.20 -0.28
N ILE A 128 12.16 -2.14 -1.15
CA ILE A 128 11.52 -0.91 -1.60
C ILE A 128 10.10 -0.89 -1.05
N THR A 129 9.74 0.19 -0.35
CA THR A 129 8.38 0.44 0.13
C THR A 129 7.83 1.69 -0.55
N GLU A 130 6.83 1.53 -1.40
CA GLU A 130 6.05 2.65 -1.95
C GLU A 130 4.80 2.83 -1.11
N LYS A 131 4.56 4.04 -0.60
CA LYS A 131 3.55 4.30 0.42
C LYS A 131 2.67 5.48 0.05
N PHE A 132 1.37 5.25 -0.01
CA PHE A 132 0.36 6.29 0.12
C PHE A 132 -0.10 6.41 1.57
N TYR A 133 -0.30 7.65 2.01
CA TYR A 133 -0.95 7.95 3.27
C TYR A 133 -2.15 8.87 3.04
N PHE A 134 -3.31 8.48 3.55
CA PHE A 134 -4.57 9.19 3.39
C PHE A 134 -5.19 9.54 4.74
N LYS A 135 -5.80 10.72 4.80
CA LYS A 135 -6.63 11.15 5.93
C LYS A 135 -8.09 11.27 5.50
N PRO A 136 -9.04 10.95 6.41
CA PRO A 136 -10.45 11.19 6.14
C PRO A 136 -10.71 12.69 5.89
N PRO A 137 -11.77 13.03 5.16
CA PRO A 137 -12.12 14.42 4.92
C PRO A 137 -12.44 15.10 6.26
N LEU A 138 -11.91 16.31 6.44
CA LEU A 138 -12.30 17.18 7.55
C LEU A 138 -13.68 17.74 7.22
N LYS A 139 -14.75 17.06 7.65
CA LYS A 139 -16.06 17.73 7.70
C LYS A 139 -15.99 18.74 8.84
N SER A 140 -16.33 19.99 8.55
CA SER A 140 -16.64 20.97 9.58
C SER A 140 -17.80 20.40 10.38
N SER A 141 -17.51 19.85 11.56
CA SER A 141 -18.55 19.60 12.55
C SER A 141 -19.15 20.95 12.90
N ASP A 142 -20.47 21.02 12.96
CA ASP A 142 -21.12 22.14 13.63
C ASP A 142 -20.58 22.25 15.07
N ASP A 143 -20.54 23.45 15.62
CA ASP A 143 -19.97 23.70 16.96
C ASP A 143 -20.53 22.71 17.98
N GLY A 144 -19.66 21.85 18.51
CA GLY A 144 -19.99 20.83 19.51
C GLY A 144 -20.18 19.40 19.01
N GLU A 145 -20.17 19.13 17.70
CA GLU A 145 -20.23 17.76 17.18
C GLU A 145 -18.86 17.06 17.11
N LEU A 146 -18.86 15.77 17.44
CA LEU A 146 -17.69 14.89 17.25
C LEU A 146 -17.33 14.74 15.77
N ILE A 147 -16.04 14.70 15.47
CA ILE A 147 -15.49 14.61 14.12
C ILE A 147 -15.68 13.18 13.59
N SER A 148 -16.30 13.05 12.41
CA SER A 148 -16.37 11.77 11.72
C SER A 148 -14.99 11.40 11.17
N GLN A 149 -14.42 10.30 11.65
CA GLN A 149 -13.18 9.74 11.10
C GLN A 149 -13.39 8.77 9.93
N LEU A 150 -14.64 8.58 9.45
CA LEU A 150 -15.01 7.51 8.51
C LEU A 150 -14.51 6.17 9.03
N PHE A 151 -13.57 5.53 8.34
CA PHE A 151 -12.96 4.27 8.76
C PHE A 151 -11.67 4.48 9.59
N GLY A 152 -11.10 5.69 9.60
CA GLY A 152 -9.77 6.01 10.14
C GLY A 152 -8.81 6.48 9.05
N ASN A 153 -7.53 6.67 9.38
CA ASN A 153 -6.48 6.95 8.39
C ASN A 153 -6.12 5.70 7.60
N ILE A 154 -5.82 5.85 6.31
CA ILE A 154 -5.49 4.73 5.44
C ILE A 154 -4.02 4.83 5.04
N THR A 155 -3.30 3.73 5.22
CA THR A 155 -1.96 3.51 4.68
C THR A 155 -2.03 2.40 3.65
N LEU A 156 -1.58 2.68 2.43
CA LEU A 156 -1.48 1.69 1.36
C LEU A 156 0.00 1.60 0.95
N GLU A 157 0.58 0.41 1.10
CA GLU A 157 2.00 0.15 0.85
C GLU A 157 2.16 -0.97 -0.19
N LYS A 158 3.06 -0.79 -1.16
CA LYS A 158 3.56 -1.86 -2.02
C LYS A 158 5.01 -2.13 -1.64
N ILE A 159 5.31 -3.38 -1.31
CA ILE A 159 6.63 -3.83 -0.90
C ILE A 159 7.23 -4.65 -2.03
N SER A 160 8.48 -4.33 -2.40
CA SER A 160 9.29 -5.12 -3.32
C SER A 160 10.63 -5.48 -2.67
N ILE A 161 11.15 -6.67 -2.97
CA ILE A 161 12.48 -7.13 -2.57
C ILE A 161 13.28 -7.39 -3.84
N ASP A 162 14.46 -6.80 -3.96
CA ASP A 162 15.35 -6.94 -5.12
C ASP A 162 14.61 -6.68 -6.44
N ASN A 163 13.83 -5.60 -6.47
CA ASN A 163 12.96 -5.18 -7.58
C ASN A 163 11.82 -6.13 -7.96
N THR A 164 11.58 -7.18 -7.19
CA THR A 164 10.44 -8.10 -7.36
C THR A 164 9.34 -7.74 -6.38
N PRO A 165 8.07 -7.55 -6.81
CA PRO A 165 6.97 -7.32 -5.89
C PRO A 165 6.86 -8.46 -4.87
N SER A 166 6.49 -8.14 -3.63
CA SER A 166 6.35 -9.11 -2.55
C SER A 166 4.92 -9.12 -2.02
N PHE A 167 4.40 -7.98 -1.58
CA PHE A 167 2.99 -7.86 -1.17
C PHE A 167 2.51 -6.41 -1.21
N ILE A 168 1.20 -6.24 -1.27
CA ILE A 168 0.52 -4.97 -1.02
C ILE A 168 -0.11 -5.05 0.37
N LYS A 169 0.08 -4.02 1.19
CA LYS A 169 -0.50 -3.91 2.51
C LYS A 169 -1.41 -2.70 2.58
N LEU A 170 -2.64 -2.92 3.05
CA LEU A 170 -3.63 -1.90 3.31
C LEU A 170 -3.94 -1.89 4.80
N LEU A 171 -3.75 -0.74 5.45
CA LEU A 171 -3.92 -0.59 6.89
C LEU A 171 -4.80 0.62 7.18
N VAL A 172 -5.82 0.40 7.99
CA VAL A 172 -6.69 1.43 8.54
C VAL A 172 -6.36 1.61 10.02
N THR A 173 -5.98 2.81 10.43
CA THR A 173 -5.69 3.16 11.83
C THR A 173 -6.69 4.18 12.35
N ILE A 174 -7.28 3.91 13.51
CA ILE A 174 -8.36 4.74 14.06
C ILE A 174 -7.81 5.82 14.99
N TYR A 175 -8.54 6.94 15.08
CA TYR A 175 -8.36 7.94 16.12
C TYR A 175 -9.05 7.47 17.40
N SER A 176 -8.33 7.54 18.53
CA SER A 176 -8.82 7.16 19.86
C SER A 176 -9.17 8.36 20.75
N ASP A 177 -9.01 9.58 20.26
CA ASP A 177 -9.33 10.80 21.01
C ASP A 177 -10.86 11.02 21.09
N ARG A 178 -11.31 11.59 22.21
CA ARG A 178 -12.72 11.91 22.51
C ARG A 178 -13.35 12.89 21.53
N LEU A 179 -12.55 13.55 20.70
CA LEU A 179 -13.02 14.46 19.65
C LEU A 179 -13.60 13.74 18.43
N TYR A 180 -13.43 12.42 18.32
CA TYR A 180 -13.87 11.64 17.16
C TYR A 180 -15.06 10.73 17.46
N LYS A 181 -15.94 10.57 16.47
CA LYS A 181 -16.98 9.53 16.45
C LYS A 181 -16.32 8.15 16.31
N ASP A 182 -17.04 7.09 16.68
CA ASP A 182 -16.60 5.72 16.44
C ASP A 182 -16.34 5.48 14.94
N PRO A 183 -15.29 4.71 14.59
CA PRO A 183 -14.99 4.38 13.21
C PRO A 183 -16.07 3.47 12.62
N LYS A 184 -16.34 3.64 11.33
CA LYS A 184 -17.15 2.69 10.56
C LYS A 184 -16.46 1.31 10.50
N PRO A 185 -17.20 0.21 10.35
CA PRO A 185 -16.63 -1.14 10.28
C PRO A 185 -15.61 -1.30 9.16
N PHE A 186 -14.51 -2.01 9.44
CA PHE A 186 -13.47 -2.28 8.44
C PHE A 186 -13.96 -3.12 7.25
N ASP A 187 -14.86 -4.08 7.50
CA ASP A 187 -15.46 -4.89 6.43
C ASP A 187 -16.21 -4.02 5.40
N GLN A 188 -16.94 -3.00 5.87
CA GLN A 188 -17.61 -2.05 4.98
C GLN A 188 -16.62 -1.24 4.13
N PHE A 189 -15.43 -0.93 4.66
CA PHE A 189 -14.38 -0.29 3.87
C PHE A 189 -13.86 -1.23 2.77
N LEU A 190 -13.64 -2.51 3.08
CA LEU A 190 -13.21 -3.49 2.08
C LEU A 190 -14.27 -3.70 0.99
N ASP A 191 -15.55 -3.79 1.37
CA ASP A 191 -16.64 -3.90 0.41
C ASP A 191 -16.59 -2.72 -0.58
N LEU A 192 -16.49 -1.49 -0.10
CA LEU A 192 -16.40 -0.29 -0.93
C LEU A 192 -15.11 -0.19 -1.75
N LEU A 193 -14.01 -0.75 -1.24
CA LEU A 193 -12.73 -0.77 -1.94
C LEU A 193 -12.76 -1.73 -3.14
N PHE A 194 -13.41 -2.89 -2.97
CA PHE A 194 -13.52 -3.94 -3.99
C PHE A 194 -14.74 -3.78 -4.89
N GLU A 195 -15.74 -2.98 -4.51
CA GLU A 195 -16.93 -2.73 -5.31
C GLU A 195 -16.56 -2.07 -6.63
N VAL A 196 -16.83 -2.78 -7.72
CA VAL A 196 -16.43 -2.37 -9.06
C VAL A 196 -17.29 -1.22 -9.58
N ASP A 197 -18.57 -1.14 -9.18
CA ASP A 197 -19.59 -0.27 -9.78
C ASP A 197 -19.78 1.08 -9.08
N TYR A 198 -18.87 1.48 -8.17
CA TYR A 198 -18.91 2.80 -7.54
C TYR A 198 -18.62 3.91 -8.57
N ASN A 199 -19.67 4.39 -9.24
CA ASN A 199 -19.71 5.70 -9.88
C ASN A 199 -19.75 6.73 -8.75
N GLY A 200 -18.68 7.52 -8.62
CA GLY A 200 -18.61 8.63 -7.66
C GLY A 200 -19.75 9.62 -7.82
#